data_AF-A0A956WSB9-F1
#
_entry.id   AF-A0A956WSB9-F1
#
_cell.length_a   1.000
_cell.length_b   1.000
_cell.length_c   1.000
_cell.angle_alpha   90.00
_cell.angle_beta   90.00
_cell.angle_gamma   90.00
#
_symmetry.space_group_name_H-M   'P 1'
#
loop_
_entity.id
_entity.type
_entity.pdbx_description
1 polymer ?
#
loop_
_entity_poly.entity_id
_entity_poly.type
_entity_poly.pdbx_seq_one_letter_code
_entity_poly.pdbx_strand_id
1 'polypeptide(L)'
;MLNNLPSGTITFLFTDIEGSTQLWERYPDAMQAALAWHDELLRRAIESHHGRVVKSTGDGCMAAFASAAEAVAAIIDIQRALQAGSGPPTPDHDGAPAGVEPSSAAGPVIRIRAGLHTGQAERRDDDYYGTALNRAARIMSVGHGGQVLLSAATAALISDSRPVGVSLRDLGEHRLRDLSRPEHLFQLAAEGLPVIFPPLKSLDAFPGNLPVQLTTFVGRERELAEVKRLLTTTRLLTLTGPGGSGKTRLSLQAAADVQTDFTHGAWLVELAPLVDPALVPGAVAALFNLAPPPGLPLMAALTDYLRGKHLLLILDNCEHLVDACARLAADLLPACPRLTLLASSREGLGIAGETTFHVPTLGLPEDQDTTAAAVCRHDATDLFLQRARAVRPDFAITDRNAAAVGQIVRRLDGIPLAIELAAARVRLLAPEQIAARLDDR
;
A
#
# COMPACT_ATOMS: atom_id res chain seq x y z
N MET A 1 -21.39 -30.28 4.61
CA MET A 1 -21.19 -29.66 5.94
C MET A 1 -21.20 -28.16 5.72
N LEU A 2 -22.07 -27.41 6.41
CA LEU A 2 -22.22 -25.96 6.19
C LEU A 2 -20.94 -25.20 6.58
N ASN A 3 -20.50 -24.28 5.70
CA ASN A 3 -19.35 -23.39 5.88
C ASN A 3 -19.56 -22.46 7.10
N ASN A 4 -18.94 -22.78 8.24
CA ASN A 4 -18.95 -21.89 9.42
C ASN A 4 -17.69 -21.01 9.44
N LEU A 5 -17.77 -19.84 8.79
CA LEU A 5 -16.83 -18.75 9.01
C LEU A 5 -17.24 -17.97 10.28
N PRO A 6 -16.30 -17.59 11.17
CA PRO A 6 -16.63 -16.80 12.37
C PRO A 6 -17.33 -15.47 12.03
N SER A 7 -18.07 -14.91 13.00
CA SER A 7 -18.81 -13.65 12.82
C SER A 7 -18.70 -12.79 14.08
N GLY A 8 -18.78 -11.47 13.94
CA GLY A 8 -18.60 -10.51 15.04
C GLY A 8 -17.17 -10.02 15.19
N THR A 9 -16.61 -10.09 16.41
CA THR A 9 -15.20 -9.76 16.65
C THR A 9 -14.32 -10.93 16.18
N ILE A 10 -13.47 -10.68 15.19
CA ILE A 10 -12.65 -11.71 14.54
C ILE A 10 -11.19 -11.27 14.59
N THR A 11 -10.28 -12.22 14.80
CA THR A 11 -8.84 -11.99 14.65
C THR A 11 -8.40 -12.42 13.26
N PHE A 12 -7.84 -11.47 12.52
CA PHE A 12 -7.26 -11.70 11.20
C PHE A 12 -5.75 -11.88 11.31
N LEU A 13 -5.23 -12.90 10.63
CA LEU A 13 -3.82 -13.13 10.41
C LEU A 13 -3.52 -12.90 8.94
N PHE A 14 -2.59 -11.99 8.65
CA PHE A 14 -2.02 -11.81 7.33
C PHE A 14 -0.57 -12.28 7.34
N THR A 15 -0.16 -12.99 6.30
CA THR A 15 1.22 -13.39 6.06
C THR A 15 1.67 -13.01 4.66
N ASP A 16 2.97 -12.81 4.50
CA ASP A 16 3.60 -12.52 3.21
C ASP A 16 5.08 -12.95 3.24
N ILE A 17 5.60 -13.47 2.13
CA ILE A 17 6.99 -13.91 2.00
C ILE A 17 7.87 -12.68 1.71
N GLU A 18 8.86 -12.44 2.56
CA GLU A 18 9.79 -11.34 2.34
C GLU A 18 10.68 -11.62 1.10
N GLY A 19 10.67 -10.68 0.15
CA GLY A 19 11.51 -10.75 -1.04
C GLY A 19 11.09 -11.84 -2.04
N SER A 20 9.82 -12.23 -2.06
CA SER A 20 9.27 -13.28 -2.94
C SER A 20 9.70 -13.12 -4.41
N THR A 21 9.64 -11.91 -4.97
CA THR A 21 10.05 -11.61 -6.36
C THR A 21 11.52 -11.95 -6.61
N GLN A 22 12.43 -11.58 -5.70
CA GLN A 22 13.86 -11.87 -5.84
C GLN A 22 14.15 -13.37 -5.70
N LEU A 23 13.39 -14.07 -4.87
CA LEU A 23 13.49 -15.53 -4.73
C LEU A 23 13.06 -16.24 -6.02
N TRP A 24 12.00 -15.78 -6.66
CA TRP A 24 11.55 -16.30 -7.96
C TRP A 24 12.58 -16.10 -9.08
N GLU A 25 13.21 -14.92 -9.14
CA GLU A 25 14.25 -14.64 -10.13
C GLU A 25 15.50 -15.52 -9.91
N ARG A 26 15.85 -15.76 -8.64
CA ARG A 26 17.07 -16.50 -8.28
C ARG A 26 16.90 -18.02 -8.29
N TYR A 27 15.70 -18.51 -7.98
CA TYR A 27 15.41 -19.94 -7.80
C TYR A 27 14.11 -20.36 -8.51
N PRO A 28 13.93 -20.12 -9.82
CA PRO A 28 12.66 -20.32 -10.50
C PRO A 28 12.11 -21.75 -10.36
N ASP A 29 12.97 -22.76 -10.48
CA ASP A 29 12.56 -24.18 -10.41
C ASP A 29 12.27 -24.65 -8.98
N ALA A 30 13.05 -24.18 -8.01
CA ALA A 30 12.92 -24.60 -6.61
C ALA A 30 11.82 -23.82 -5.86
N MET A 31 11.51 -22.60 -6.30
CA MET A 31 10.53 -21.73 -5.65
C MET A 31 9.10 -22.29 -5.73
N GLN A 32 8.74 -22.97 -6.83
CA GLN A 32 7.43 -23.59 -6.97
C GLN A 32 7.18 -24.67 -5.91
N ALA A 33 8.16 -25.55 -5.67
CA ALA A 33 8.08 -26.57 -4.63
C ALA A 33 8.08 -25.95 -3.23
N ALA A 34 8.89 -24.89 -3.02
CA ALA A 34 8.96 -24.19 -1.75
C ALA A 34 7.65 -23.49 -1.39
N LEU A 35 6.96 -22.89 -2.37
CA LEU A 35 5.64 -22.29 -2.18
C LEU A 35 4.55 -23.33 -1.90
N ALA A 36 4.53 -24.45 -2.62
CA ALA A 36 3.57 -25.51 -2.36
C ALA A 36 3.69 -26.06 -0.93
N TRP A 37 4.93 -26.24 -0.44
CA TRP A 37 5.19 -26.63 0.94
C TRP A 37 4.79 -25.54 1.95
N HIS A 38 5.10 -24.28 1.65
CA HIS A 38 4.69 -23.14 2.47
C HIS A 38 3.16 -23.06 2.61
N ASP A 39 2.41 -23.22 1.53
CA ASP A 39 0.95 -23.14 1.53
C ASP A 39 0.32 -24.30 2.32
N GLU A 40 0.88 -25.50 2.20
CA GLU A 40 0.49 -26.66 3.02
C GLU A 40 0.76 -26.41 4.50
N LEU A 41 1.95 -25.90 4.84
CA LEU A 41 2.33 -25.58 6.21
C LEU A 41 1.38 -24.55 6.83
N LEU A 42 1.12 -23.44 6.12
CA LEU A 42 0.21 -22.39 6.56
C LEU A 42 -1.17 -22.98 6.83
N ARG A 43 -1.76 -23.67 5.85
CA ARG A 43 -3.11 -24.23 6.00
C ARG A 43 -3.19 -25.20 7.16
N ARG A 44 -2.26 -26.15 7.27
CA ARG A 44 -2.25 -27.14 8.36
C ARG A 44 -2.20 -26.50 9.73
N ALA A 45 -1.29 -25.56 9.94
CA ALA A 45 -1.14 -24.89 11.23
C ALA A 45 -2.36 -24.00 11.55
N ILE A 46 -2.90 -23.30 10.56
CA ILE A 46 -4.10 -22.48 10.74
C ILE A 46 -5.30 -23.36 11.13
N GLU A 47 -5.55 -24.45 10.42
CA GLU A 47 -6.67 -25.37 10.69
C GLU A 47 -6.50 -26.13 12.00
N SER A 48 -5.26 -26.52 12.38
CA SER A 48 -5.00 -27.20 13.66
C SER A 48 -5.29 -26.33 14.88
N HIS A 49 -5.27 -25.01 14.70
CA HIS A 49 -5.62 -24.01 15.71
C HIS A 49 -6.99 -23.38 15.43
N HIS A 50 -7.90 -24.12 14.80
CA HIS A 50 -9.30 -23.72 14.57
C HIS A 50 -9.49 -22.44 13.75
N GLY A 51 -8.43 -21.99 13.07
CA GLY A 51 -8.50 -20.92 12.10
C GLY A 51 -8.97 -21.42 10.74
N ARG A 52 -9.30 -20.47 9.88
CA ARG A 52 -9.66 -20.75 8.49
C ARG A 52 -8.90 -19.84 7.54
N VAL A 53 -8.24 -20.43 6.55
CA VAL A 53 -7.68 -19.69 5.41
C VAL A 53 -8.86 -19.17 4.60
N VAL A 54 -8.95 -17.85 4.45
CA VAL A 54 -10.01 -17.17 3.69
C VAL A 54 -9.55 -16.91 2.27
N LYS A 55 -8.30 -16.46 2.10
CA LYS A 55 -7.73 -16.13 0.80
C LYS A 55 -6.22 -16.39 0.76
N SER A 56 -5.74 -16.92 -0.36
CA SER A 56 -4.31 -16.96 -0.69
C SER A 56 -3.95 -15.81 -1.63
N THR A 57 -2.80 -15.16 -1.41
CA THR A 57 -2.32 -14.02 -2.21
C THR A 57 -1.17 -14.38 -3.15
N GLY A 58 -0.81 -15.67 -3.25
CA GLY A 58 0.28 -16.18 -4.08
C GLY A 58 1.56 -16.41 -3.28
N ASP A 59 2.02 -15.40 -2.55
CA ASP A 59 3.19 -15.43 -1.66
C ASP A 59 2.81 -15.21 -0.19
N GLY A 60 1.54 -15.39 0.14
CA GLY A 60 1.00 -15.15 1.47
C GLY A 60 -0.43 -15.63 1.60
N CYS A 61 -1.00 -15.44 2.79
CA CYS A 61 -2.39 -15.76 3.04
C CYS A 61 -3.07 -14.78 3.98
N MET A 62 -4.40 -14.82 3.94
CA MET A 62 -5.29 -14.20 4.89
C MET A 62 -6.09 -15.30 5.58
N ALA A 63 -6.02 -15.34 6.91
CA ALA A 63 -6.77 -16.28 7.74
C ALA A 63 -7.57 -15.56 8.82
N ALA A 64 -8.66 -16.19 9.25
CA ALA A 64 -9.57 -15.70 10.27
C ALA A 64 -9.70 -16.68 11.42
N PHE A 65 -9.70 -16.16 12.64
CA PHE A 65 -9.81 -16.90 13.89
C PHE A 65 -10.88 -16.28 14.78
N ALA A 66 -11.63 -17.13 15.48
CA ALA A 66 -12.55 -16.68 16.52
C ALA A 66 -11.80 -16.20 17.78
N SER A 67 -10.61 -16.76 18.05
CA SER A 67 -9.76 -16.39 19.18
C SER A 67 -8.43 -15.76 18.74
N ALA A 68 -8.05 -14.68 19.42
CA ALA A 68 -6.73 -14.06 19.23
C ALA A 68 -5.59 -14.97 19.71
N ALA A 69 -5.81 -15.77 20.76
CA ALA A 69 -4.80 -16.69 21.28
C ALA A 69 -4.51 -17.84 20.33
N GLU A 70 -5.55 -18.35 19.65
CA GLU A 70 -5.41 -19.39 18.62
C GLU A 70 -4.65 -18.87 17.40
N ALA A 71 -4.96 -17.65 16.93
CA ALA A 71 -4.22 -17.01 15.85
C ALA A 71 -2.72 -16.86 16.19
N VAL A 72 -2.42 -16.51 17.43
CA VAL A 72 -1.05 -16.40 17.94
C VAL A 72 -0.35 -17.76 18.01
N ALA A 73 -1.03 -18.80 18.50
CA ALA A 73 -0.46 -20.14 18.55
C ALA A 73 -0.15 -20.67 17.14
N ALA A 74 -1.09 -20.47 16.19
CA ALA A 74 -0.91 -20.85 14.79
C ALA A 74 0.33 -20.19 14.17
N ILE A 75 0.49 -18.87 14.31
CA ILE A 75 1.62 -18.17 13.69
C ILE A 75 2.97 -18.54 14.33
N ILE A 76 2.99 -18.88 15.62
CA ILE A 76 4.21 -19.38 16.28
C ILE A 76 4.64 -20.72 15.68
N ASP A 77 3.71 -21.66 15.50
CA ASP A 77 4.00 -22.97 14.93
C ASP A 77 4.48 -22.85 13.48
N ILE A 78 3.87 -21.94 12.70
CA ILE A 78 4.31 -21.61 11.34
C ILE A 78 5.74 -21.06 11.33
N GLN A 79 6.04 -20.06 12.16
CA GLN A 79 7.38 -19.46 12.21
C GLN A 79 8.45 -20.47 12.65
N ARG A 80 8.13 -21.34 13.61
CA ARG A 80 9.02 -22.41 14.07
C ARG A 80 9.30 -23.43 12.97
N ALA A 81 8.27 -23.85 12.23
CA ALA A 81 8.43 -24.79 11.13
C ALA A 81 9.26 -24.20 9.98
N LEU A 82 9.06 -22.93 9.65
CA LEU A 82 9.88 -22.21 8.67
C LEU A 82 11.35 -22.11 9.11
N GLN A 83 11.59 -21.79 10.39
CA GLN A 83 12.95 -21.66 10.92
C GLN A 83 13.67 -23.00 11.06
N ALA A 84 12.95 -24.09 11.34
CA ALA A 84 13.50 -25.44 11.36
C ALA A 84 14.03 -25.90 10.00
N GLY A 85 13.77 -25.15 8.92
CA GLY A 85 14.36 -25.40 7.61
C GLY A 85 13.94 -26.75 7.02
N SER A 86 12.79 -27.29 7.47
CA SER A 86 12.18 -28.47 6.88
C SER A 86 11.60 -28.06 5.52
N GLY A 87 12.45 -27.76 4.53
CA GLY A 87 12.03 -27.37 3.19
C GLY A 87 11.12 -28.43 2.54
N PRO A 88 10.64 -28.20 1.31
CA PRO A 88 9.85 -29.22 0.61
C PRO A 88 10.60 -30.55 0.67
N PRO A 89 9.91 -31.69 0.93
CA PRO A 89 10.56 -33.00 0.85
C PRO A 89 11.27 -33.08 -0.51
N THR A 90 12.57 -33.38 -0.49
CA THR A 90 13.31 -33.60 -1.73
C THR A 90 12.56 -34.69 -2.49
N PRO A 91 12.12 -34.47 -3.73
CA PRO A 91 11.51 -35.55 -4.49
C PRO A 91 12.52 -36.69 -4.52
N ASP A 92 12.08 -37.89 -4.11
CA ASP A 92 12.86 -39.10 -4.28
C ASP A 92 13.29 -39.14 -5.75
N HIS A 93 14.60 -39.06 -5.98
CA HIS A 93 15.17 -39.14 -7.32
C HIS A 93 15.09 -40.60 -7.80
N ASP A 94 13.89 -41.12 -8.03
CA ASP A 94 13.64 -42.47 -8.60
C ASP A 94 14.01 -42.56 -10.10
N GLY A 95 14.77 -41.60 -10.63
CA GLY A 95 15.20 -41.57 -12.03
C GLY A 95 16.47 -40.76 -12.32
N ALA A 96 17.24 -40.33 -11.31
CA ALA A 96 18.52 -39.67 -11.57
C ALA A 96 19.58 -40.71 -11.98
N PRO A 97 20.36 -40.46 -13.06
CA PRO A 97 21.47 -41.35 -13.41
C PRO A 97 22.45 -41.42 -12.23
N ALA A 98 22.86 -42.65 -11.89
CA ALA A 98 23.80 -42.92 -10.81
C ALA A 98 25.09 -42.10 -11.02
N GLY A 99 25.35 -41.12 -10.16
CA GLY A 99 26.55 -40.27 -10.21
C GLY A 99 26.33 -38.77 -10.03
N VAL A 100 25.09 -38.28 -9.89
CA VAL A 100 24.85 -36.89 -9.48
C VAL A 100 24.91 -36.83 -7.96
N GLU A 101 26.00 -36.30 -7.41
CA GLU A 101 26.05 -35.96 -5.98
C GLU A 101 24.90 -35.01 -5.64
N PRO A 102 24.22 -35.17 -4.48
CA PRO A 102 23.21 -34.23 -4.04
C PRO A 102 23.87 -32.84 -3.95
N SER A 103 23.46 -31.94 -4.84
CA SER A 103 23.99 -30.58 -4.88
C SER A 103 23.80 -29.95 -3.50
N SER A 104 24.89 -29.55 -2.87
CA SER A 104 24.95 -28.81 -1.60
C SER A 104 24.41 -27.37 -1.69
N ALA A 105 23.64 -27.03 -2.74
CA ALA A 105 22.97 -25.75 -2.84
C ALA A 105 21.69 -25.77 -2.00
N ALA A 106 21.76 -25.18 -0.80
CA ALA A 106 20.59 -24.92 0.02
C ALA A 106 19.52 -24.18 -0.82
N GLY A 107 18.30 -24.71 -0.85
CA GLY A 107 17.16 -24.12 -1.57
C GLY A 107 16.76 -22.74 -1.03
N PRO A 108 15.75 -22.09 -1.64
CA PRO A 108 15.30 -20.77 -1.19
C PRO A 108 14.85 -20.81 0.28
N VAL A 109 15.42 -19.93 1.11
CA VAL A 109 15.01 -19.79 2.51
C VAL A 109 13.80 -18.87 2.56
N ILE A 110 12.63 -19.43 2.82
CA ILE A 110 11.39 -18.68 2.98
C ILE A 110 11.34 -18.05 4.38
N ARG A 111 11.16 -16.73 4.43
CA ARG A 111 10.87 -15.99 5.67
C ARG A 111 9.57 -15.24 5.49
N ILE A 112 8.62 -15.46 6.38
CA ILE A 112 7.34 -14.76 6.33
C ILE A 112 7.29 -13.65 7.36
N ARG A 113 6.77 -12.50 6.98
CA ARG A 113 6.28 -11.49 7.93
C ARG A 113 4.81 -11.74 8.20
N ALA A 114 4.36 -11.42 9.41
CA ALA A 114 2.96 -11.59 9.78
C ALA A 114 2.42 -10.40 10.58
N GLY A 115 1.13 -10.13 10.40
CA GLY A 115 0.40 -9.10 11.13
C GLY A 115 -0.94 -9.63 11.62
N LEU A 116 -1.25 -9.35 12.88
CA LEU A 116 -2.51 -9.73 13.52
C LEU A 116 -3.28 -8.50 13.98
N HIS A 117 -4.56 -8.48 13.66
CA HIS A 117 -5.51 -7.49 14.18
C HIS A 117 -6.85 -8.13 14.52
N THR A 118 -7.45 -7.67 15.62
CA THR A 118 -8.76 -8.11 16.07
C THR A 118 -9.75 -6.97 15.99
N GLY A 119 -10.86 -7.18 15.29
CA GLY A 119 -11.89 -6.16 15.09
C GLY A 119 -13.19 -6.73 14.54
N GLN A 120 -14.19 -5.87 14.36
CA GLN A 120 -15.44 -6.23 13.71
C GLN A 120 -15.24 -6.36 12.20
N ALA A 121 -15.86 -7.37 11.59
CA ALA A 121 -15.88 -7.54 10.14
C ALA A 121 -17.26 -7.98 9.67
N GLU A 122 -17.63 -7.50 8.48
CA GLU A 122 -18.85 -7.93 7.80
C GLU A 122 -18.53 -9.16 6.97
N ARG A 123 -19.31 -10.23 7.18
CA ARG A 123 -19.23 -11.43 6.35
C ARG A 123 -20.12 -11.25 5.12
N ARG A 124 -19.56 -11.49 3.94
CA ARG A 124 -20.33 -11.56 2.70
C ARG A 124 -19.91 -12.82 1.96
N ASP A 125 -20.85 -13.76 1.82
CA ASP A 125 -20.61 -15.10 1.28
C ASP A 125 -19.49 -15.83 2.06
N ASP A 126 -18.44 -16.29 1.37
CA ASP A 126 -17.27 -16.97 1.95
C ASP A 126 -16.08 -16.01 2.22
N ASP A 127 -16.32 -14.69 2.27
CA ASP A 127 -15.28 -13.66 2.44
C ASP A 127 -15.61 -12.63 3.54
N TYR A 128 -14.60 -11.84 3.92
CA TYR A 128 -14.71 -10.76 4.89
C TYR A 128 -14.42 -9.40 4.27
N TYR A 129 -15.19 -8.42 4.70
CA TYR A 129 -15.00 -7.02 4.32
C TYR A 129 -14.96 -6.14 5.56
N GLY A 130 -14.21 -5.06 5.47
CA GLY A 130 -14.18 -4.02 6.49
C GLY A 130 -12.79 -3.57 6.88
N THR A 131 -12.77 -2.55 7.74
CA THR A 131 -11.55 -1.85 8.14
C THR A 131 -10.59 -2.72 8.95
N ALA A 132 -11.09 -3.74 9.65
CA ALA A 132 -10.26 -4.68 10.41
C ALA A 132 -9.32 -5.48 9.50
N LEU A 133 -9.80 -5.90 8.32
CA LEU A 133 -9.01 -6.64 7.34
C LEU A 133 -7.84 -5.80 6.81
N ASN A 134 -8.17 -4.57 6.38
CA ASN A 134 -7.20 -3.61 5.87
C ASN A 134 -6.15 -3.28 6.93
N ARG A 135 -6.55 -3.14 8.20
CA ARG A 135 -5.63 -2.88 9.30
C ARG A 135 -4.66 -4.04 9.52
N ALA A 136 -5.14 -5.28 9.55
CA ALA A 136 -4.27 -6.46 9.70
C ALA A 136 -3.21 -6.53 8.59
N ALA A 137 -3.62 -6.30 7.34
CA ALA A 137 -2.71 -6.25 6.19
C ALA A 137 -1.67 -5.13 6.32
N ARG A 138 -2.07 -3.93 6.79
CA ARG A 138 -1.14 -2.79 6.98
C ARG A 138 -0.16 -3.04 8.13
N ILE A 139 -0.57 -3.71 9.19
CA ILE A 139 0.33 -4.13 10.28
C ILE A 139 1.36 -5.14 9.77
N MET A 140 0.93 -6.14 9.00
CA MET A 140 1.86 -7.11 8.39
C MET A 140 2.88 -6.41 7.48
N SER A 141 2.44 -5.44 6.68
CA SER A 141 3.27 -4.79 5.66
C SER A 141 4.49 -4.03 6.21
N VAL A 142 4.43 -3.55 7.46
CA VAL A 142 5.54 -2.83 8.09
C VAL A 142 6.56 -3.75 8.77
N GLY A 143 6.30 -5.06 8.82
CA GLY A 143 7.18 -6.06 9.38
C GLY A 143 8.28 -6.55 8.43
N HIS A 144 9.23 -7.27 9.01
CA HIS A 144 10.33 -7.95 8.33
C HIS A 144 10.15 -9.48 8.32
N GLY A 145 10.85 -10.19 7.44
CA GLY A 145 10.79 -11.65 7.38
C GLY A 145 11.16 -12.31 8.72
N GLY A 146 10.29 -13.17 9.23
CA GLY A 146 10.37 -13.80 10.55
C GLY A 146 9.69 -13.01 11.67
N GLN A 147 9.23 -11.78 11.41
CA GLN A 147 8.61 -10.91 12.41
C GLN A 147 7.10 -11.09 12.46
N VAL A 148 6.54 -11.11 13.66
CA VAL A 148 5.09 -11.17 13.91
C VAL A 148 4.67 -9.93 14.69
N LEU A 149 3.76 -9.15 14.12
CA LEU A 149 3.29 -7.89 14.67
C LEU A 149 1.81 -7.97 15.07
N LEU A 150 1.47 -7.34 16.18
CA LEU A 150 0.11 -7.31 16.74
C LEU A 150 -0.34 -5.86 16.93
N SER A 151 -1.61 -5.60 16.61
CA SER A 151 -2.30 -4.39 17.08
C SER A 151 -2.49 -4.40 18.60
N ALA A 152 -2.67 -3.22 19.21
CA ALA A 152 -3.05 -3.10 20.61
C ALA A 152 -4.32 -3.88 20.98
N ALA A 153 -5.32 -3.93 20.08
CA ALA A 153 -6.55 -4.69 20.30
C ALA A 153 -6.27 -6.20 20.47
N THR A 154 -5.45 -6.77 19.60
CA THR A 154 -5.05 -8.19 19.68
C THR A 154 -4.15 -8.43 20.90
N ALA A 155 -3.21 -7.53 21.19
CA ALA A 155 -2.34 -7.62 22.36
C ALA A 155 -3.13 -7.65 23.67
N ALA A 156 -4.16 -6.80 23.80
CA ALA A 156 -5.04 -6.77 24.96
C ALA A 156 -5.79 -8.09 25.13
N LEU A 157 -6.34 -8.65 24.05
CA LEU A 157 -7.13 -9.89 24.11
C LEU A 157 -6.31 -11.13 24.48
N ILE A 158 -5.01 -11.16 24.18
CA ILE A 158 -4.14 -12.28 24.56
C ILE A 158 -3.42 -12.06 25.89
N SER A 159 -3.68 -10.96 26.60
CA SER A 159 -2.96 -10.65 27.85
C SER A 159 -3.26 -11.68 28.94
N ASP A 160 -4.53 -12.10 29.06
CA ASP A 160 -4.99 -13.05 30.09
C ASP A 160 -4.94 -14.52 29.64
N SER A 161 -4.96 -14.78 28.32
CA SER A 161 -4.98 -16.12 27.73
C SER A 161 -3.74 -16.42 26.91
N ARG A 162 -2.60 -15.85 27.31
CA ARG A 162 -1.36 -15.93 26.55
C ARG A 162 -0.78 -17.35 26.53
N PRO A 163 -0.36 -17.89 25.36
CA PRO A 163 0.36 -19.16 25.34
C PRO A 163 1.66 -19.09 26.15
N VAL A 164 2.04 -20.22 26.76
CA VAL A 164 3.25 -20.33 27.58
C VAL A 164 4.49 -20.02 26.74
N GLY A 165 5.42 -19.24 27.29
CA GLY A 165 6.67 -18.88 26.61
C GLY A 165 6.53 -17.77 25.55
N VAL A 166 5.37 -17.10 25.49
CA VAL A 166 5.13 -15.95 24.61
C VAL A 166 5.25 -14.65 25.42
N SER A 167 5.89 -13.65 24.85
CA SER A 167 5.93 -12.29 25.36
C SER A 167 5.63 -11.29 24.23
N LEU A 168 5.23 -10.08 24.61
CA LEU A 168 5.03 -8.98 23.68
C LEU A 168 6.01 -7.88 24.01
N ARG A 169 6.78 -7.46 23.02
CA ARG A 169 7.61 -6.27 23.08
C ARG A 169 6.81 -5.11 22.52
N ASP A 170 6.62 -4.09 23.33
CA ASP A 170 6.02 -2.83 22.90
C ASP A 170 6.95 -2.12 21.92
N LEU A 171 6.42 -1.74 20.75
CA LEU A 171 7.12 -0.97 19.72
C LEU A 171 6.64 0.49 19.64
N GLY A 172 5.60 0.86 20.38
CA GLY A 172 5.03 2.20 20.40
C GLY A 172 4.04 2.47 19.28
N GLU A 173 3.72 3.76 19.10
CA GLU A 173 2.82 4.23 18.05
C GLU A 173 3.53 4.39 16.71
N HIS A 174 2.89 3.88 15.66
CA HIS A 174 3.38 3.91 14.29
C HIS A 174 2.29 4.37 13.35
N ARG A 175 2.58 5.39 12.54
CA ARG A 175 1.74 5.75 11.40
C ARG A 175 1.90 4.70 10.31
N LEU A 176 0.80 4.03 9.98
CA LEU A 176 0.74 3.05 8.90
C LEU A 176 0.00 3.66 7.71
N ARG A 177 0.36 3.22 6.52
CA ARG A 177 -0.29 3.62 5.26
C ARG A 177 -1.79 3.34 5.29
N ASP A 178 -2.57 4.26 4.71
CA ASP A 178 -4.04 4.22 4.57
C ASP A 178 -4.84 4.16 5.88
N LEU A 179 -4.17 4.34 7.03
CA LEU A 179 -4.83 4.46 8.33
C LEU A 179 -4.77 5.90 8.80
N SER A 180 -5.93 6.45 9.16
CA SER A 180 -6.05 7.86 9.57
C SER A 180 -5.48 8.15 10.97
N ARG A 181 -5.27 7.11 11.79
CA ARG A 181 -4.70 7.21 13.14
C ARG A 181 -3.44 6.35 13.25
N PRO A 182 -2.42 6.78 14.03
CA PRO A 182 -1.32 5.92 14.42
C PRO A 182 -1.84 4.63 15.06
N GLU A 183 -1.15 3.52 14.80
CA GLU A 183 -1.40 2.24 15.43
C GLU A 183 -0.32 1.94 16.44
N HIS A 184 -0.72 1.54 17.66
CA HIS A 184 0.21 1.06 18.67
C HIS A 184 0.50 -0.42 18.40
N LEU A 185 1.76 -0.72 18.09
CA LEU A 185 2.19 -2.05 17.65
C LEU A 185 3.01 -2.77 18.71
N PHE A 186 2.84 -4.08 18.74
CA PHE A 186 3.61 -5.01 19.57
C PHE A 186 4.28 -6.04 18.68
N GLN A 187 5.53 -6.39 18.99
CA GLN A 187 6.18 -7.56 18.40
C GLN A 187 5.97 -8.76 19.31
N LEU A 188 5.56 -9.87 18.71
CA LEU A 188 5.55 -11.15 19.38
C LEU A 188 6.96 -11.71 19.53
N ALA A 189 7.29 -12.16 20.73
CA ALA A 189 8.51 -12.88 21.03
C ALA A 189 8.14 -14.24 21.64
N ALA A 190 8.63 -15.32 21.03
CA ALA A 190 8.45 -16.67 21.53
C ALA A 190 9.80 -17.40 21.53
N GLU A 191 9.95 -18.36 22.44
CA GLU A 191 11.15 -19.19 22.52
C GLU A 191 11.46 -19.87 21.18
N GLY A 192 12.72 -19.76 20.76
CA GLY A 192 13.24 -20.31 19.50
C GLY A 192 13.15 -19.36 18.31
N LEU A 193 12.34 -18.30 18.35
CA LEU A 193 12.15 -17.36 17.23
C LEU A 193 13.07 -16.13 17.33
N PRO A 194 13.40 -15.47 16.19
CA PRO A 194 14.12 -14.20 16.21
C PRO A 194 13.32 -13.12 16.94
N VAL A 195 14.00 -12.34 17.79
CA VAL A 195 13.38 -11.25 18.57
C VAL A 195 13.98 -9.87 18.27
N ILE A 196 15.03 -9.82 17.46
CA ILE A 196 15.70 -8.59 17.05
C ILE A 196 15.48 -8.41 15.55
N PHE A 197 14.85 -7.30 15.19
CA PHE A 197 14.60 -6.90 13.82
C PHE A 197 15.03 -5.43 13.63
N PRO A 198 15.25 -4.98 12.37
CA PRO A 198 15.38 -3.57 12.08
C PRO A 198 14.11 -2.79 12.50
N PRO A 199 14.17 -1.44 12.58
CA PRO A 199 12.99 -0.62 12.82
C PRO A 199 11.84 -0.97 11.86
N LEU A 200 10.60 -0.87 12.33
CA LEU A 200 9.44 -1.16 11.49
C LEU A 200 9.42 -0.28 10.26
N LYS A 201 8.96 -0.82 9.14
CA LYS A 201 8.82 -0.10 7.87
C LYS A 201 7.60 0.87 7.88
N SER A 202 7.44 1.62 8.97
CA SER A 202 6.34 2.56 9.23
C SER A 202 6.62 3.96 8.69
N LEU A 203 5.59 4.81 8.58
CA LEU A 203 5.75 6.17 8.07
C LEU A 203 6.67 7.04 8.95
N ASP A 204 6.76 6.74 10.25
CA ASP A 204 7.62 7.45 11.21
C ASP A 204 9.09 7.02 11.18
N ALA A 205 9.38 5.84 10.65
CA ALA A 205 10.74 5.29 10.65
C ALA A 205 11.61 5.80 9.49
N PHE A 206 11.01 6.47 8.50
CA PHE A 206 11.73 7.01 7.35
C PHE A 206 11.62 8.55 7.32
N PRO A 207 12.73 9.27 7.11
CA PRO A 207 12.72 10.73 7.05
C PRO A 207 11.94 11.22 5.82
N GLY A 208 11.00 12.15 6.00
CA GLY A 208 10.19 12.70 4.90
C GLY A 208 9.16 13.70 5.40
N ASN A 209 8.43 14.33 4.46
CA ASN A 209 7.38 15.32 4.74
C ASN A 209 6.04 14.97 4.06
N LEU A 210 5.81 13.71 3.68
CA LEU A 210 4.57 13.32 3.03
C LEU A 210 3.37 13.60 3.95
N PRO A 211 2.33 14.31 3.47
CA PRO A 211 1.18 14.67 4.28
C PRO A 211 0.32 13.45 4.61
N VAL A 212 -0.23 13.43 5.83
CA VAL A 212 -1.20 12.40 6.26
C VAL A 212 -2.48 12.54 5.42
N GLN A 213 -2.85 11.47 4.72
CA GLN A 213 -4.07 11.46 3.92
C GLN A 213 -5.28 11.24 4.84
N LEU A 214 -6.10 12.29 5.02
CA LEU A 214 -7.26 12.28 5.93
C LEU A 214 -8.47 11.54 5.38
N THR A 215 -8.45 11.22 4.09
CA THR A 215 -9.49 10.48 3.39
C THR A 215 -8.93 9.16 2.90
N THR A 216 -9.79 8.16 2.68
CA THR A 216 -9.44 6.93 1.98
C THR A 216 -9.05 7.21 0.52
N PHE A 217 -8.05 6.49 0.01
CA PHE A 217 -7.77 6.39 -1.42
C PHE A 217 -8.77 5.42 -2.03
N VAL A 218 -9.49 5.86 -3.07
CA VAL A 218 -10.64 5.13 -3.63
C VAL A 218 -10.38 4.80 -5.09
N GLY A 219 -10.52 3.52 -5.41
CA GLY A 219 -10.21 2.96 -6.72
C GLY A 219 -8.75 3.11 -7.09
N ARG A 220 -8.45 2.89 -8.38
CA ARG A 220 -7.12 3.06 -8.98
C ARG A 220 -6.05 2.08 -8.50
N GLU A 221 -6.43 0.87 -8.11
CA GLU A 221 -5.51 -0.17 -7.68
C GLU A 221 -4.53 -0.53 -8.80
N ARG A 222 -5.00 -0.52 -10.05
CA ARG A 222 -4.20 -0.80 -11.25
C ARG A 222 -3.18 0.30 -11.52
N GLU A 223 -3.63 1.55 -11.52
CA GLU A 223 -2.77 2.72 -11.74
C GLU A 223 -1.74 2.84 -10.63
N LEU A 224 -2.13 2.61 -9.37
CA LEU A 224 -1.21 2.63 -8.23
C LEU A 224 -0.15 1.53 -8.37
N ALA A 225 -0.54 0.29 -8.72
CA ALA A 225 0.39 -0.81 -8.94
C ALA A 225 1.37 -0.49 -10.07
N GLU A 226 0.88 0.10 -11.17
CA GLU A 226 1.71 0.45 -12.32
C GLU A 226 2.68 1.60 -12.01
N VAL A 227 2.23 2.67 -11.34
CA VAL A 227 3.11 3.76 -10.90
C VAL A 227 4.21 3.23 -9.98
N LYS A 228 3.89 2.35 -9.03
CA LYS A 228 4.88 1.72 -8.15
C LYS A 228 5.89 0.89 -8.95
N ARG A 229 5.42 0.12 -9.92
CA ARG A 229 6.30 -0.66 -10.82
C ARG A 229 7.22 0.26 -11.64
N LEU A 230 6.71 1.37 -12.15
CA LEU A 230 7.53 2.33 -12.90
C LEU A 230 8.57 3.02 -12.01
N LEU A 231 8.27 3.28 -10.74
CA LEU A 231 9.22 3.85 -9.79
C LEU A 231 10.41 2.92 -9.46
N THR A 232 10.29 1.61 -9.70
CA THR A 232 11.43 0.68 -9.52
C THR A 232 12.34 0.61 -10.74
N THR A 233 11.83 0.89 -11.94
CA THR A 233 12.58 0.75 -13.20
C THR A 233 13.01 2.08 -13.81
N THR A 234 12.52 3.22 -13.30
CA THR A 234 12.77 4.55 -13.87
C THR A 234 13.25 5.51 -12.78
N ARG A 235 14.03 6.52 -13.20
CA ARG A 235 14.53 7.58 -12.30
C ARG A 235 13.80 8.91 -12.44
N LEU A 236 12.98 9.05 -13.48
CA LEU A 236 12.12 10.20 -13.71
C LEU A 236 10.77 9.70 -14.22
N LEU A 237 9.76 9.79 -13.37
CA LEU A 237 8.38 9.46 -13.69
C LEU A 237 7.53 10.73 -13.62
N THR A 238 6.81 11.06 -14.69
CA THR A 238 5.88 12.18 -14.70
C THR A 238 4.46 11.67 -14.86
N LEU A 239 3.61 11.92 -13.85
CA LEU A 239 2.18 11.69 -13.92
C LEU A 239 1.54 12.83 -14.71
N THR A 240 0.96 12.52 -15.87
CA THR A 240 0.28 13.48 -16.74
C THR A 240 -1.23 13.27 -16.72
N GLY A 241 -2.01 14.26 -17.12
CA GLY A 241 -3.47 14.14 -17.19
C GLY A 241 -4.21 15.43 -16.85
N PRO A 242 -5.54 15.45 -17.02
CA PRO A 242 -6.32 16.67 -16.86
C PRO A 242 -6.32 17.21 -15.43
N GLY A 243 -6.72 18.47 -15.27
CA GLY A 243 -6.92 19.07 -13.95
C GLY A 243 -7.96 18.28 -13.15
N GLY A 244 -7.69 18.05 -11.86
CA GLY A 244 -8.60 17.31 -10.98
C GLY A 244 -8.62 15.78 -11.17
N SER A 245 -7.80 15.20 -12.07
CA SER A 245 -7.71 13.75 -12.29
C SER A 245 -7.05 12.96 -11.14
N GLY A 246 -6.65 13.63 -10.06
CA GLY A 246 -6.06 12.98 -8.88
C GLY A 246 -4.57 12.66 -9.00
N LYS A 247 -3.81 13.29 -9.90
CA LYS A 247 -2.35 13.08 -10.04
C LYS A 247 -1.59 13.27 -8.73
N THR A 248 -1.81 14.39 -8.04
CA THR A 248 -1.22 14.66 -6.72
C THR A 248 -1.54 13.54 -5.75
N ARG A 249 -2.82 13.15 -5.66
CA ARG A 249 -3.26 12.10 -4.75
C ARG A 249 -2.63 10.75 -5.06
N LEU A 250 -2.54 10.37 -6.34
CA LEU A 250 -1.88 9.17 -6.82
C LEU A 250 -0.37 9.20 -6.53
N SER A 251 0.29 10.33 -6.74
CA SER A 251 1.73 10.49 -6.49
C SER A 251 2.07 10.34 -5.00
N LEU A 252 1.27 10.94 -4.12
CA LEU A 252 1.45 10.85 -2.67
C LEU A 252 1.15 9.44 -2.16
N GLN A 253 0.10 8.81 -2.68
CA GLN A 253 -0.21 7.42 -2.36
C GLN A 253 0.93 6.51 -2.81
N ALA A 254 1.37 6.62 -4.07
CA ALA A 254 2.47 5.84 -4.62
C ALA A 254 3.77 6.04 -3.82
N ALA A 255 4.10 7.27 -3.45
CA ALA A 255 5.30 7.58 -2.67
C ALA A 255 5.24 7.05 -1.23
N ALA A 256 4.11 7.22 -0.54
CA ALA A 256 3.87 6.54 0.73
C ALA A 256 3.92 5.02 0.56
N ASP A 257 3.63 4.54 -0.66
CA ASP A 257 3.63 3.14 -1.02
C ASP A 257 5.02 2.49 -1.13
N VAL A 258 6.01 3.29 -1.52
CA VAL A 258 7.37 2.84 -1.82
C VAL A 258 8.43 3.51 -0.95
N GLN A 259 8.05 4.43 -0.04
CA GLN A 259 9.02 5.20 0.75
C GLN A 259 10.04 4.35 1.51
N THR A 260 9.67 3.11 1.84
CA THR A 260 10.51 2.15 2.56
C THR A 260 11.69 1.67 1.73
N ASP A 261 11.57 1.77 0.41
CA ASP A 261 12.61 1.39 -0.55
C ASP A 261 13.69 2.48 -0.62
N PHE A 262 13.33 3.72 -0.28
CA PHE A 262 14.23 4.88 -0.26
C PHE A 262 14.79 5.09 1.15
N THR A 263 16.06 4.77 1.36
CA THR A 263 16.67 4.82 2.71
C THR A 263 16.79 6.24 3.29
N HIS A 264 16.65 7.27 2.45
CA HIS A 264 16.58 8.68 2.86
C HIS A 264 15.17 9.26 2.64
N GLY A 265 14.19 8.37 2.44
CA GLY A 265 12.75 8.59 2.38
C GLY A 265 12.25 9.37 1.18
N ALA A 266 11.01 9.84 1.31
CA ALA A 266 10.23 10.48 0.26
C ALA A 266 9.84 11.91 0.65
N TRP A 267 10.04 12.84 -0.28
CA TRP A 267 9.95 14.27 -0.03
C TRP A 267 9.08 14.96 -1.06
N LEU A 268 8.08 15.70 -0.60
CA LEU A 268 7.16 16.49 -1.41
C LEU A 268 7.62 17.94 -1.50
N VAL A 269 7.75 18.43 -2.73
CA VAL A 269 7.88 19.85 -3.07
C VAL A 269 6.55 20.29 -3.70
N GLU A 270 5.78 21.08 -2.97
CA GLU A 270 4.57 21.69 -3.50
C GLU A 270 4.92 22.93 -4.31
N LEU A 271 4.79 22.86 -5.63
CA LEU A 271 5.14 23.98 -6.51
C LEU A 271 3.97 24.92 -6.77
N ALA A 272 2.74 24.52 -6.46
CA ALA A 272 1.53 25.33 -6.68
C ALA A 272 1.60 26.78 -6.14
N PRO A 273 2.25 27.08 -5.00
CA PRO A 273 2.39 28.46 -4.52
C PRO A 273 3.45 29.29 -5.24
N LEU A 274 4.34 28.66 -6.03
CA LEU A 274 5.45 29.36 -6.69
C LEU A 274 4.98 30.01 -7.99
N VAL A 275 5.39 31.27 -8.17
CA VAL A 275 5.13 32.00 -9.42
C VAL A 275 6.42 32.17 -10.22
N ASP A 276 7.56 32.32 -9.55
CA ASP A 276 8.86 32.52 -10.17
C ASP A 276 9.61 31.19 -10.37
N PRO A 277 9.89 30.80 -11.64
CA PRO A 277 10.71 29.63 -11.99
C PRO A 277 12.07 29.54 -11.28
N ALA A 278 12.70 30.67 -10.97
CA ALA A 278 14.01 30.70 -10.32
C ALA A 278 13.96 30.17 -8.88
N LEU A 279 12.78 30.09 -8.27
CA LEU A 279 12.59 29.63 -6.89
C LEU A 279 12.51 28.11 -6.76
N VAL A 280 12.37 27.36 -7.85
CA VAL A 280 12.21 25.89 -7.82
C VAL A 280 13.38 25.20 -7.09
N PRO A 281 14.67 25.47 -7.40
CA PRO A 281 15.78 24.92 -6.62
C PRO A 281 15.75 25.32 -5.14
N GLY A 282 15.32 26.55 -4.85
CA GLY A 282 15.16 27.08 -3.50
C GLY A 282 14.13 26.30 -2.68
N ALA A 283 12.98 26.00 -3.27
CA ALA A 283 11.93 25.22 -2.63
C ALA A 283 12.40 23.79 -2.28
N VAL A 284 13.18 23.16 -3.16
CA VAL A 284 13.77 21.84 -2.89
C VAL A 284 14.81 21.92 -1.78
N ALA A 285 15.70 22.92 -1.83
CA ALA A 285 16.74 23.11 -0.82
C ALA A 285 16.17 23.40 0.57
N ALA A 286 15.06 24.14 0.64
CA ALA A 286 14.36 24.45 1.88
C ALA A 286 13.85 23.20 2.61
N LEU A 287 13.43 22.14 1.89
CA LEU A 287 13.03 20.87 2.51
C LEU A 287 14.12 20.25 3.39
N PHE A 288 15.37 20.47 3.01
CA PHE A 288 16.54 19.90 3.66
C PHE A 288 17.26 20.91 4.56
N ASN A 289 16.68 22.10 4.78
CA ASN A 289 17.29 23.21 5.49
C ASN A 289 18.70 23.56 4.96
N LEU A 290 18.89 23.48 3.64
CA LEU A 290 20.19 23.75 3.03
C LEU A 290 20.40 25.25 2.89
N ALA A 291 21.43 25.76 3.55
CA ALA A 291 21.98 27.09 3.34
C ALA A 291 23.34 26.96 2.64
N PRO A 292 23.48 27.37 1.36
CA PRO A 292 24.75 27.28 0.66
C PRO A 292 25.80 28.21 1.32
N PRO A 293 27.06 27.76 1.49
CA PRO A 293 28.15 28.63 1.91
C PRO A 293 28.34 29.83 0.95
N PRO A 294 28.91 30.96 1.43
CA PRO A 294 29.21 32.10 0.57
C PRO A 294 30.04 31.69 -0.66
N GLY A 295 29.56 32.08 -1.84
CA GLY A 295 30.24 31.79 -3.12
C GLY A 295 29.94 30.42 -3.73
N LEU A 296 29.22 29.52 -3.04
CA LEU A 296 28.77 28.26 -3.64
C LEU A 296 27.35 28.42 -4.23
N PRO A 297 27.13 28.12 -5.52
CA PRO A 297 25.79 28.14 -6.10
C PRO A 297 24.85 27.14 -5.40
N LEU A 298 23.59 27.52 -5.21
CA LEU A 298 22.59 26.68 -4.55
C LEU A 298 22.46 25.30 -5.20
N MET A 299 22.43 25.24 -6.54
CA MET A 299 22.37 23.99 -7.30
C MET A 299 23.57 23.07 -7.03
N ALA A 300 24.76 23.63 -6.82
CA ALA A 300 25.95 22.85 -6.48
C ALA A 300 25.83 22.26 -5.07
N ALA A 301 25.37 23.05 -4.09
CA ALA A 301 25.12 22.60 -2.73
C ALA A 301 24.03 21.51 -2.67
N LEU A 302 22.94 21.69 -3.41
CA LEU A 302 21.84 20.73 -3.50
C LEU A 302 22.31 19.41 -4.13
N THR A 303 23.06 19.50 -5.23
CA THR A 303 23.65 18.32 -5.89
C THR A 303 24.58 17.56 -4.95
N ASP A 304 25.47 18.27 -4.24
CA ASP A 304 26.41 17.64 -3.32
C ASP A 304 25.69 16.92 -2.17
N TYR A 305 24.66 17.56 -1.60
CA TYR A 305 23.82 16.96 -0.58
C TYR A 305 23.09 15.70 -1.06
N LEU A 306 22.53 15.71 -2.27
CA LEU A 306 21.74 14.60 -2.81
C LEU A 306 22.58 13.46 -3.40
N ARG A 307 23.85 13.71 -3.78
CA ARG A 307 24.72 12.77 -4.52
C ARG A 307 24.77 11.35 -3.90
N GLY A 308 24.87 11.27 -2.58
CA GLY A 308 24.95 10.00 -1.85
C GLY A 308 23.61 9.43 -1.36
N LYS A 309 22.50 10.12 -1.60
CA LYS A 309 21.21 9.79 -0.98
C LYS A 309 20.36 8.93 -1.90
N HIS A 310 19.81 7.87 -1.32
CA HIS A 310 18.72 7.09 -1.90
C HIS A 310 17.38 7.71 -1.51
N LEU A 311 16.83 8.55 -2.40
CA LEU A 311 15.76 9.48 -2.07
C LEU A 311 14.74 9.56 -3.21
N LEU A 312 13.46 9.63 -2.85
CA LEU A 312 12.37 9.95 -3.76
C LEU A 312 11.98 11.42 -3.55
N LEU A 313 12.06 12.23 -4.61
CA LEU A 313 11.62 13.62 -4.59
C LEU A 313 10.40 13.79 -5.50
N ILE A 314 9.31 14.26 -4.93
CA ILE A 314 8.05 14.51 -5.61
C ILE A 314 7.96 16.00 -5.94
N LEU A 315 7.81 16.32 -7.22
CA LEU A 315 7.56 17.67 -7.70
C LEU A 315 6.07 17.75 -8.07
N ASP A 316 5.26 18.35 -7.20
CA ASP A 316 3.81 18.42 -7.42
C ASP A 316 3.41 19.71 -8.11
N ASN A 317 2.47 19.60 -9.07
CA ASN A 317 1.87 20.70 -9.81
C ASN A 317 2.86 21.46 -10.74
N CYS A 318 3.69 20.74 -11.49
CA CYS A 318 4.73 21.30 -12.36
C CYS A 318 4.20 22.06 -13.59
N GLU A 319 2.91 21.98 -13.93
CA GLU A 319 2.34 22.50 -15.20
C GLU A 319 2.57 23.99 -15.50
N HIS A 320 2.84 24.81 -14.47
CA HIS A 320 3.13 26.24 -14.62
C HIS A 320 4.64 26.53 -14.60
N LEU A 321 5.47 25.53 -14.31
CA LEU A 321 6.93 25.61 -14.12
C LEU A 321 7.67 24.45 -14.82
N VAL A 322 7.11 23.94 -15.93
CA VAL A 322 7.59 22.74 -16.63
C VAL A 322 9.08 22.86 -16.97
N ASP A 323 9.48 23.97 -17.61
CA ASP A 323 10.88 24.21 -17.99
C ASP A 323 11.84 24.26 -16.79
N ALA A 324 11.41 24.80 -15.65
CA ALA A 324 12.23 24.89 -14.45
C ALA A 324 12.42 23.52 -13.80
N CYS A 325 11.34 22.73 -13.74
CA CYS A 325 11.38 21.37 -13.23
C CYS A 325 12.23 20.47 -14.13
N ALA A 326 12.10 20.63 -15.45
CA ALA A 326 12.91 19.93 -16.44
C ALA A 326 14.41 20.23 -16.27
N ARG A 327 14.80 21.50 -16.10
CA ARG A 327 16.20 21.89 -15.84
C ARG A 327 16.72 21.30 -14.53
N LEU A 328 15.94 21.42 -13.44
CA LEU A 328 16.29 20.82 -12.15
C LEU A 328 16.54 19.30 -12.27
N ALA A 329 15.64 18.59 -12.96
CA ALA A 329 15.76 17.15 -13.17
C ALA A 329 16.97 16.80 -14.04
N ALA A 330 17.22 17.54 -15.12
CA ALA A 330 18.35 17.35 -16.01
C ALA A 330 19.70 17.58 -15.30
N ASP A 331 19.77 18.48 -14.33
CA ASP A 331 20.99 18.73 -13.55
C ASP A 331 21.19 17.68 -12.44
N LEU A 332 20.14 17.34 -11.69
CA LEU A 332 20.25 16.47 -10.52
C LEU A 332 20.40 14.98 -10.87
N LEU A 333 19.65 14.48 -11.85
CA LEU A 333 19.60 13.04 -12.15
C LEU A 333 20.96 12.46 -12.59
N PRO A 334 21.73 13.11 -13.47
CA PRO A 334 23.06 12.61 -13.85
C PRO A 334 24.04 12.63 -12.67
N ALA A 335 23.96 13.63 -11.79
CA ALA A 335 24.90 13.82 -10.69
C ALA A 335 24.56 13.01 -9.42
N CYS A 336 23.30 12.60 -9.23
CA CYS A 336 22.82 11.91 -8.03
C CYS A 336 22.27 10.52 -8.39
N PRO A 337 23.09 9.46 -8.53
CA PRO A 337 22.71 8.19 -9.14
C PRO A 337 21.59 7.43 -8.42
N ARG A 338 21.33 7.74 -7.13
CA ARG A 338 20.28 7.12 -6.31
C ARG A 338 19.08 8.04 -6.06
N LEU A 339 18.97 9.14 -6.80
CA LEU A 339 17.81 10.02 -6.79
C LEU A 339 16.77 9.54 -7.80
N THR A 340 15.53 9.43 -7.36
CA THR A 340 14.34 9.23 -8.21
C THR A 340 13.42 10.44 -8.09
N LEU A 341 12.92 10.92 -9.23
CA LEU A 341 11.97 12.03 -9.32
C LEU A 341 10.60 11.53 -9.75
N LEU A 342 9.56 11.98 -9.03
CA LEU A 342 8.16 11.80 -9.39
C LEU A 342 7.51 13.17 -9.59
N ALA A 343 7.19 13.53 -10.82
CA ALA A 343 6.52 14.80 -11.12
C ALA A 343 5.02 14.60 -11.33
N SER A 344 4.21 15.59 -10.96
CA SER A 344 2.80 15.68 -11.35
C SER A 344 2.59 16.93 -12.21
N SER A 345 1.96 16.78 -13.37
CA SER A 345 1.82 17.87 -14.35
C SER A 345 0.67 17.60 -15.32
N ARG A 346 0.27 18.60 -16.12
CA ARG A 346 -0.66 18.39 -17.25
C ARG A 346 0.01 17.72 -18.44
N GLU A 347 1.30 17.97 -18.61
CA GLU A 347 2.15 17.47 -19.70
C GLU A 347 3.51 16.98 -19.16
N GLY A 348 4.25 16.25 -19.99
CA GLY A 348 5.60 15.79 -19.63
C GLY A 348 6.60 16.95 -19.48
N LEU A 349 7.69 16.70 -18.75
CA LEU A 349 8.82 17.63 -18.63
C LEU A 349 9.67 17.72 -19.92
N GLY A 350 9.58 16.71 -20.80
CA GLY A 350 10.18 16.73 -22.14
C GLY A 350 11.69 16.51 -22.15
N ILE A 351 12.25 15.80 -21.16
CA ILE A 351 13.71 15.57 -21.07
C ILE A 351 14.08 14.09 -21.22
N ALA A 352 15.35 13.84 -21.57
CA ALA A 352 15.86 12.49 -21.73
C ALA A 352 15.77 11.68 -20.43
N GLY A 353 15.33 10.42 -20.54
CA GLY A 353 15.14 9.53 -19.40
C GLY A 353 13.80 9.71 -18.66
N GLU A 354 12.95 10.64 -19.11
CA GLU A 354 11.58 10.75 -18.62
C GLU A 354 10.72 9.57 -19.07
N THR A 355 9.98 9.00 -18.12
CA THR A 355 8.84 8.13 -18.40
C THR A 355 7.56 8.86 -18.01
N THR A 356 6.60 8.95 -18.93
CA THR A 356 5.31 9.58 -18.66
C THR A 356 4.24 8.52 -18.40
N PHE A 357 3.47 8.68 -17.33
CA PHE A 357 2.28 7.87 -17.06
C PHE A 357 1.03 8.74 -17.13
N HIS A 358 0.16 8.44 -18.10
CA HIS A 358 -1.12 9.15 -18.23
C HIS A 358 -2.10 8.64 -17.17
N VAL A 359 -2.53 9.55 -16.30
CA VAL A 359 -3.48 9.28 -15.22
C VAL A 359 -4.90 9.42 -15.77
N PRO A 360 -5.64 8.30 -15.97
CA PRO A 360 -7.01 8.36 -16.49
C PRO A 360 -7.97 8.99 -15.47
N THR A 361 -9.18 9.34 -15.91
CA THR A 361 -10.30 9.61 -15.00
C THR A 361 -10.82 8.29 -14.41
N LEU A 362 -11.70 8.36 -13.41
CA LEU A 362 -12.25 7.14 -12.77
C LEU A 362 -13.21 6.41 -13.71
N GLY A 363 -13.25 5.08 -13.60
CA GLY A 363 -14.19 4.24 -14.34
C GLY A 363 -15.64 4.67 -14.10
N LEU A 364 -16.42 4.73 -15.18
CA LEU A 364 -17.77 5.28 -15.21
C LEU A 364 -18.81 4.18 -15.45
N PRO A 365 -19.99 4.24 -14.80
CA PRO A 365 -21.12 3.37 -15.13
C PRO A 365 -21.70 3.70 -16.50
N GLU A 366 -22.18 2.69 -17.22
CA GLU A 366 -22.84 2.84 -18.53
C GLU A 366 -24.29 3.35 -18.36
N ASP A 367 -24.93 3.81 -19.44
CA ASP A 367 -26.33 4.30 -19.36
C ASP A 367 -27.33 3.20 -18.97
N GLN A 368 -27.00 1.95 -19.28
CA GLN A 368 -27.80 0.77 -18.90
C GLN A 368 -27.64 0.37 -17.44
N ASP A 369 -26.59 0.84 -16.76
CA ASP A 369 -26.37 0.60 -15.33
C ASP A 369 -27.33 1.47 -14.51
N THR A 370 -28.52 0.94 -14.25
CA THR A 370 -29.60 1.67 -13.55
C THR A 370 -29.87 1.15 -12.14
N THR A 371 -29.31 -0.01 -11.76
CA THR A 371 -29.43 -0.58 -10.42
C THR A 371 -28.27 -0.16 -9.53
N ALA A 372 -28.48 -0.10 -8.21
CA ALA A 372 -27.43 0.22 -7.25
C ALA A 372 -26.26 -0.76 -7.36
N ALA A 373 -26.55 -2.05 -7.54
CA ALA A 373 -25.53 -3.09 -7.68
C ALA A 373 -24.67 -2.94 -8.95
N ALA A 374 -25.21 -2.41 -10.04
CA ALA A 374 -24.47 -2.16 -11.27
C ALA A 374 -23.63 -0.88 -11.16
N VAL A 375 -24.25 0.21 -10.70
CA VAL A 375 -23.60 1.53 -10.58
C VAL A 375 -22.44 1.50 -9.58
N CYS A 376 -22.55 0.76 -8.47
CA CYS A 376 -21.51 0.64 -7.45
C CYS A 376 -20.29 -0.21 -7.86
N ARG A 377 -20.25 -0.79 -9.06
CA ARG A 377 -19.06 -1.52 -9.57
C ARG A 377 -17.95 -0.61 -10.08
N HIS A 378 -18.22 0.69 -10.15
CA HIS A 378 -17.38 1.68 -10.81
C HIS A 378 -16.73 2.62 -9.79
N ASP A 379 -15.42 2.86 -9.93
CA ASP A 379 -14.63 3.66 -8.99
C ASP A 379 -15.19 5.08 -8.79
N ALA A 380 -15.74 5.70 -9.84
CA ALA A 380 -16.33 7.03 -9.77
C ALA A 380 -17.54 7.06 -8.81
N THR A 381 -18.35 6.00 -8.83
CA THR A 381 -19.49 5.83 -7.94
C THR A 381 -19.04 5.56 -6.51
N ASP A 382 -18.05 4.70 -6.30
CA ASP A 382 -17.55 4.41 -4.97
C ASP A 382 -16.96 5.67 -4.32
N LEU A 383 -16.21 6.48 -5.10
CA LEU A 383 -15.74 7.78 -4.63
C LEU A 383 -16.92 8.68 -4.24
N PHE A 384 -17.96 8.77 -5.06
CA PHE A 384 -19.15 9.55 -4.73
C PHE A 384 -19.78 9.07 -3.41
N LEU A 385 -19.98 7.75 -3.25
CA LEU A 385 -20.57 7.16 -2.06
C LEU A 385 -19.75 7.46 -0.79
N GLN A 386 -18.44 7.25 -0.84
CA GLN A 386 -17.56 7.51 0.31
C GLN A 386 -17.55 8.98 0.72
N ARG A 387 -17.58 9.90 -0.26
CA ARG A 387 -17.60 11.35 -0.02
C ARG A 387 -18.97 11.85 0.45
N ALA A 388 -20.05 11.28 -0.08
CA ALA A 388 -21.40 11.55 0.40
C ALA A 388 -21.58 11.09 1.85
N ARG A 389 -21.05 9.91 2.21
CA ARG A 389 -21.07 9.39 3.60
C ARG A 389 -20.28 10.25 4.57
N ALA A 390 -19.22 10.92 4.12
CA ALA A 390 -18.46 11.85 4.95
C ALA A 390 -19.29 13.08 5.40
N VAL A 391 -20.29 13.50 4.62
CA VAL A 391 -21.18 14.63 4.95
C VAL A 391 -22.59 14.22 5.40
N ARG A 392 -23.00 12.98 5.11
CA ARG A 392 -24.27 12.35 5.48
C ARG A 392 -24.04 10.85 5.75
N PRO A 393 -23.75 10.42 6.99
CA PRO A 393 -23.32 9.06 7.31
C PRO A 393 -24.29 7.94 6.89
N ASP A 394 -25.60 8.23 6.89
CA ASP A 394 -26.68 7.32 6.49
C ASP A 394 -26.91 7.26 4.97
N PHE A 395 -26.12 7.99 4.17
CA PHE A 395 -26.25 7.97 2.73
C PHE A 395 -25.93 6.58 2.16
N ALA A 396 -26.86 6.09 1.33
CA ALA A 396 -26.73 4.86 0.58
C ALA A 396 -27.18 5.09 -0.87
N ILE A 397 -26.50 4.41 -1.78
CA ILE A 397 -26.97 4.25 -3.16
C ILE A 397 -27.99 3.11 -3.16
N THR A 398 -29.18 3.41 -3.64
CA THR A 398 -30.34 2.51 -3.73
C THR A 398 -30.83 2.49 -5.18
N ASP A 399 -31.59 1.48 -5.58
CA ASP A 399 -32.11 1.43 -6.96
C ASP A 399 -32.95 2.66 -7.33
N ARG A 400 -33.50 3.37 -6.33
CA ARG A 400 -34.23 4.63 -6.55
C ARG A 400 -33.33 5.79 -7.02
N ASN A 401 -32.10 5.89 -6.49
CA ASN A 401 -31.20 7.01 -6.77
C ASN A 401 -29.98 6.63 -7.62
N ALA A 402 -29.80 5.34 -7.93
CA ALA A 402 -28.65 4.82 -8.67
C ALA A 402 -28.49 5.46 -10.05
N ALA A 403 -29.58 5.59 -10.81
CA ALA A 403 -29.56 6.23 -12.12
C ALA A 403 -29.09 7.70 -12.05
N ALA A 404 -29.55 8.45 -11.05
CA ALA A 404 -29.12 9.84 -10.84
C ALA A 404 -27.65 9.95 -10.43
N VAL A 405 -27.16 9.05 -9.57
CA VAL A 405 -25.73 9.00 -9.21
C VAL A 405 -24.88 8.65 -10.43
N GLY A 406 -25.30 7.66 -11.22
CA GLY A 406 -24.64 7.29 -12.49
C GLY A 406 -24.57 8.47 -13.45
N GLN A 407 -25.66 9.23 -13.62
CA GLN A 407 -25.70 10.44 -14.43
C GLN A 407 -24.74 11.53 -13.90
N ILE A 408 -24.69 11.76 -12.59
CA ILE A 408 -23.77 12.73 -11.97
C ILE A 408 -22.32 12.36 -12.33
N VAL A 409 -21.89 11.13 -12.05
CA VAL A 409 -20.48 10.77 -12.24
C VAL A 409 -20.08 10.78 -13.71
N ARG A 410 -20.99 10.37 -14.62
CA ARG A 410 -20.78 10.47 -16.08
C ARG A 410 -20.60 11.91 -16.54
N ARG A 411 -21.46 12.82 -16.08
CA ARG A 411 -21.39 14.26 -16.45
C ARG A 411 -20.19 15.00 -15.90
N LEU A 412 -19.59 14.45 -14.86
CA LEU A 412 -18.35 14.96 -14.29
C LEU A 412 -17.13 14.26 -14.91
N ASP A 413 -17.33 13.51 -16.00
CA ASP A 413 -16.31 12.80 -16.77
C ASP A 413 -15.41 11.87 -15.94
N GLY A 414 -15.91 11.40 -14.79
CA GLY A 414 -15.13 10.59 -13.86
C GLY A 414 -14.02 11.38 -13.15
N ILE A 415 -14.01 12.72 -13.22
CA ILE A 415 -12.99 13.57 -12.62
C ILE A 415 -13.16 13.55 -11.09
N PRO A 416 -12.20 12.99 -10.32
CA PRO A 416 -12.31 12.85 -8.88
C PRO A 416 -12.70 14.14 -8.16
N LEU A 417 -12.00 15.26 -8.42
CA LEU A 417 -12.28 16.53 -7.75
C LEU A 417 -13.72 17.01 -8.00
N ALA A 418 -14.22 16.86 -9.23
CA ALA A 418 -15.56 17.28 -9.58
C ALA A 418 -16.61 16.40 -8.86
N ILE A 419 -16.36 15.09 -8.78
CA ILE A 419 -17.19 14.12 -8.05
C ILE A 419 -17.22 14.45 -6.55
N GLU A 420 -16.07 14.75 -5.93
CA GLU A 420 -15.99 15.13 -4.52
C GLU A 420 -16.84 16.38 -4.22
N LEU A 421 -16.74 17.39 -5.08
CA LEU A 421 -17.53 18.63 -4.97
C LEU A 421 -19.03 18.37 -5.14
N ALA A 422 -19.43 17.46 -6.02
CA ALA A 422 -20.84 17.07 -6.20
C ALA A 422 -21.35 16.25 -5.00
N ALA A 423 -20.59 15.28 -4.51
CA ALA A 423 -20.94 14.44 -3.37
C ALA A 423 -21.15 15.26 -2.10
N ALA A 424 -20.34 16.31 -1.88
CA ALA A 424 -20.52 17.24 -0.76
C ALA A 424 -21.89 17.94 -0.75
N ARG A 425 -22.53 18.11 -1.92
CA ARG A 425 -23.86 18.72 -2.04
C ARG A 425 -25.00 17.82 -1.55
N VAL A 426 -24.75 16.51 -1.37
CA VAL A 426 -25.75 15.57 -0.83
C VAL A 426 -26.29 16.04 0.51
N ARG A 427 -25.52 16.81 1.31
CA ARG A 427 -26.00 17.43 2.55
C ARG A 427 -27.30 18.23 2.37
N LEU A 428 -27.47 18.91 1.24
CA LEU A 428 -28.59 19.83 0.98
C LEU A 428 -29.52 19.37 -0.15
N LEU A 429 -29.05 18.52 -1.05
CA LEU A 429 -29.76 18.14 -2.28
C LEU A 429 -29.85 16.62 -2.40
N ALA A 430 -30.97 16.13 -2.92
CA ALA A 430 -31.08 14.74 -3.36
C ALA A 430 -30.23 14.52 -4.64
N PRO A 431 -29.72 13.30 -4.90
CA PRO A 431 -28.94 13.01 -6.11
C PRO A 431 -29.63 13.46 -7.40
N GLU A 432 -30.95 13.29 -7.51
CA GLU A 432 -31.74 13.70 -8.67
C GLU A 432 -31.67 15.22 -8.90
N GLN A 433 -31.68 16.00 -7.82
CA GLN A 433 -31.57 17.47 -7.88
C GLN A 433 -30.14 17.91 -8.24
N ILE A 434 -29.12 17.16 -7.80
CA ILE A 434 -27.73 17.42 -8.18
C ILE A 434 -27.54 17.14 -9.67
N ALA A 435 -28.06 16.02 -10.17
CA ALA A 435 -28.01 15.64 -11.58
C ALA A 435 -28.66 16.69 -12.49
N ALA A 436 -29.87 17.14 -12.14
CA ALA A 436 -30.61 18.16 -12.89
C ALA A 436 -29.88 19.51 -12.94
N ARG A 437 -29.16 19.90 -11.89
CA ARG A 437 -28.37 21.15 -11.87
C ARG A 437 -27.07 21.07 -12.65
N LEU A 438 -26.66 19.87 -13.09
CA LEU A 438 -25.55 19.69 -14.01
C LEU A 438 -26.02 19.76 -15.49
N ASP A 439 -27.33 19.80 -15.76
CA ASP A 439 -27.90 20.05 -17.10
C ASP A 439 -27.74 21.52 -17.54
N ASP A 440 -27.75 22.46 -16.60
CA ASP A 440 -27.74 23.92 -16.86
C ASP A 440 -26.34 24.48 -17.21
N ARG A 441 -25.45 23.67 -17.78
CA ARG A 441 -24.03 24.00 -17.93
C ARG A 441 -23.58 24.19 -19.38
#